data_AF-R7PUW5-F1
#
_entry.id   AF-R7PUW5-F1
#
_cell.length_a   1.000
_cell.length_b   1.000
_cell.length_c   1.000
_cell.angle_alpha   90.00
_cell.angle_beta   90.00
_cell.angle_gamma   90.00
#
_symmetry.space_group_name_H-M   'P 1'
#
loop_
_entity.id
_entity.type
_entity.pdbx_description
1 polymer ?
#
loop_
_entity_poly.entity_id
_entity_poly.type
_entity_poly.pdbx_seq_one_letter_code
_entity_poly.pdbx_strand_id
1 'polypeptide(L)'
;MFAVNNEQLAVILLGLFVLYYLLNYKTKINKKCYLIGITSVIGIINTVICPGIHKRYILELRWFPDYLQLNILNKLNIGFSHIINRCVTWCDLTTLILLGIIAICVYLLTKNKKQTIISLIPFIIASGFWILTLTDNLTLIQIMNANIVRYGYVPISIKRMILSLTIYAIFIIAFLYSLYSIYKNQKSVLWPIYSIMFVGFASTIMFGFTPSTPSMERMYIFFYYGNMLAILIFIKQIIEKRIKT
;
A
#
# COMPACT_ATOMS: atom_id res chain seq x y z
N MET A 1 16.61 9.00 4.57
CA MET A 1 17.87 8.23 4.72
C MET A 1 17.59 6.76 5.01
N PHE A 2 16.82 6.39 6.04
CA PHE A 2 16.47 4.97 6.31
C PHE A 2 15.82 4.23 5.14
N ALA A 3 14.95 4.90 4.36
CA ALA A 3 14.29 4.28 3.20
C ALA A 3 15.25 3.90 2.05
N VAL A 4 16.38 4.61 1.90
CA VAL A 4 17.37 4.37 0.84
C VAL A 4 18.23 3.14 1.12
N ASN A 5 18.29 2.69 2.38
CA ASN A 5 19.01 1.47 2.77
C ASN A 5 18.25 0.19 2.38
N ASN A 6 17.02 0.30 1.90
CA ASN A 6 16.27 -0.81 1.33
C ASN A 6 16.20 -0.62 -0.18
N GLU A 7 16.74 -1.60 -0.92
CA GLU A 7 16.89 -1.58 -2.38
C GLU A 7 15.61 -1.18 -3.11
N GLN A 8 14.50 -1.83 -2.78
CA GLN A 8 13.22 -1.60 -3.45
C GLN A 8 12.70 -0.18 -3.23
N LEU A 9 12.90 0.36 -2.04
CA LEU A 9 12.47 1.72 -1.69
C LEU A 9 13.38 2.76 -2.32
N ALA A 10 14.68 2.49 -2.44
CA ALA A 10 15.60 3.36 -3.17
C ALA A 10 15.19 3.50 -4.65
N VAL A 11 14.78 2.39 -5.29
CA VAL A 11 14.26 2.41 -6.67
C VAL A 11 12.96 3.21 -6.78
N ILE A 12 12.02 3.02 -5.86
CA ILE A 12 10.75 3.77 -5.84
C ILE A 12 11.00 5.27 -5.67
N LEU A 13 11.89 5.65 -4.73
CA LEU A 13 12.23 7.05 -4.48
C LEU A 13 12.92 7.70 -5.69
N LEU A 14 13.80 6.96 -6.37
CA LEU A 14 14.42 7.42 -7.61
C LEU A 14 13.38 7.62 -8.71
N GLY A 15 12.47 6.66 -8.90
CA GLY A 15 11.37 6.79 -9.86
C GLY A 15 10.48 8.01 -9.60
N LEU A 16 10.15 8.26 -8.33
CA LEU A 16 9.39 9.44 -7.92
C LEU A 16 10.15 10.75 -8.18
N PHE A 17 11.47 10.77 -7.92
CA PHE A 17 12.30 11.93 -8.23
C PHE A 17 12.33 12.20 -9.73
N VAL A 18 12.49 11.17 -10.57
CA VAL A 18 12.49 11.31 -12.04
C VAL A 18 11.13 11.81 -12.52
N LEU A 19 10.01 11.24 -12.03
CA LEU A 19 8.67 11.72 -12.37
C LEU A 19 8.45 13.18 -11.96
N TYR A 20 8.86 13.54 -10.74
CA TYR A 20 8.74 14.91 -10.24
C TYR A 20 9.59 15.89 -11.08
N TYR A 21 10.79 15.48 -11.48
CA TYR A 21 11.66 16.25 -12.36
C TYR A 21 11.03 16.45 -13.74
N LEU A 22 10.52 15.37 -14.35
CA LEU A 22 9.87 15.42 -15.66
C LEU A 22 8.60 16.29 -15.64
N LEU A 23 7.81 16.24 -14.57
CA LEU A 23 6.60 17.06 -14.44
C LEU A 23 6.91 18.55 -14.21
N ASN A 24 8.08 18.87 -13.64
CA ASN A 24 8.48 20.23 -13.27
C ASN A 24 9.70 20.73 -14.05
N TYR A 25 10.00 20.16 -15.22
CA TYR A 25 11.22 20.46 -15.97
C TYR A 25 11.33 21.93 -16.39
N LYS A 26 10.20 22.64 -16.52
CA LYS A 26 10.14 24.07 -16.86
C LYS A 26 10.19 25.00 -15.65
N THR A 27 10.12 24.47 -14.43
CA THR A 27 10.08 25.26 -13.20
C THR A 27 11.34 25.03 -12.37
N LYS A 28 11.72 26.00 -11.54
CA LYS A 28 12.88 25.85 -10.64
C LYS A 28 12.56 24.79 -9.59
N ILE A 29 13.25 23.66 -9.67
CA ILE A 29 13.14 22.58 -8.68
C ILE A 29 13.88 22.97 -7.41
N ASN A 30 13.28 22.69 -6.25
CA ASN A 30 13.90 22.93 -4.95
C ASN A 30 15.18 22.09 -4.80
N LYS A 31 16.30 22.71 -4.39
CA LYS A 31 17.58 22.03 -4.15
C LYS A 31 17.46 20.83 -3.20
N LYS A 32 16.51 20.86 -2.25
CA LYS A 32 16.24 19.74 -1.33
C LYS A 32 15.70 18.49 -2.05
N CYS A 33 15.00 18.63 -3.17
CA CYS A 33 14.50 17.50 -3.96
C CYS A 33 15.65 16.74 -4.64
N TYR A 34 16.70 17.44 -5.08
CA TYR A 34 17.90 16.81 -5.64
C TYR A 34 18.64 15.95 -4.61
N LEU A 35 18.61 16.32 -3.32
CA LEU A 35 19.16 15.46 -2.26
C LEU A 35 18.46 14.10 -2.20
N ILE A 36 17.14 14.04 -2.45
CA ILE A 36 16.39 12.77 -2.49
C ILE A 36 16.84 11.92 -3.68
N GLY A 37 17.00 12.53 -4.87
CA GLY A 37 17.52 11.84 -6.05
C GLY A 37 18.93 11.31 -5.83
N ILE A 38 19.86 12.16 -5.39
CA ILE A 38 21.26 11.81 -5.14
C ILE A 38 21.38 10.71 -4.10
N THR A 39 20.68 10.82 -2.96
CA THR A 39 20.72 9.78 -1.94
C THR A 39 20.16 8.46 -2.45
N SER A 40 19.09 8.46 -3.25
CA SER A 40 18.54 7.24 -3.87
C SER A 40 19.55 6.58 -4.82
N VAL A 41 20.26 7.36 -5.64
CA VAL A 41 21.34 6.86 -6.51
C VAL A 41 22.46 6.22 -5.68
N ILE A 42 22.92 6.92 -4.63
CA ILE A 42 23.97 6.39 -3.74
C ILE A 42 23.52 5.07 -3.08
N GLY A 43 22.25 4.97 -2.66
CA GLY A 43 21.70 3.75 -2.09
C GLY A 43 21.69 2.58 -3.07
N ILE A 44 21.30 2.82 -4.33
CA ILE A 44 21.32 1.80 -5.38
C ILE A 44 22.76 1.36 -5.67
N ILE A 45 23.68 2.31 -5.82
CA ILE A 45 25.11 2.02 -6.04
C ILE A 45 25.68 1.20 -4.88
N ASN A 46 25.42 1.61 -3.64
CA ASN A 46 25.85 0.88 -2.46
C ASN A 46 25.29 -0.55 -2.46
N THR A 47 24.03 -0.70 -2.84
CA THR A 47 23.39 -2.02 -2.94
C THR A 47 24.09 -2.89 -3.97
N VAL A 48 24.37 -2.39 -5.17
CA VAL A 48 25.03 -3.14 -6.26
C VAL A 48 26.49 -3.51 -5.91
N ILE A 49 27.21 -2.63 -5.22
CA ILE A 49 28.63 -2.84 -4.86
C ILE A 49 28.76 -3.78 -3.65
N CYS A 50 27.72 -3.94 -2.83
CA CYS A 50 27.79 -4.75 -1.61
C CYS A 50 28.18 -6.21 -1.92
N PRO A 51 29.31 -6.71 -1.37
CA PRO A 51 29.72 -8.08 -1.59
C PRO A 51 28.73 -9.03 -0.91
N GLY A 52 28.23 -10.02 -1.66
CA GLY A 52 27.36 -11.07 -1.12
C GLY A 52 25.90 -11.03 -1.56
N ILE A 53 25.49 -10.11 -2.43
CA ILE A 53 24.12 -10.08 -3.01
C ILE A 53 23.75 -11.42 -3.63
N HIS A 54 24.63 -12.00 -4.47
CA HIS A 54 24.36 -13.28 -5.13
C HIS A 54 24.22 -14.44 -4.13
N LYS A 55 25.10 -14.51 -3.12
CA LYS A 55 25.02 -15.53 -2.07
C LYS A 55 23.73 -15.39 -1.27
N ARG A 56 23.34 -14.16 -0.95
CA ARG A 56 22.08 -13.85 -0.26
C ARG A 56 20.86 -14.18 -1.11
N TYR A 57 20.87 -13.86 -2.40
CA TYR A 57 19.80 -14.17 -3.33
C TYR A 57 19.54 -15.68 -3.40
N ILE A 58 20.60 -16.48 -3.54
CA ILE A 58 20.50 -17.96 -3.55
C ILE A 58 19.94 -18.48 -2.22
N LEU A 59 20.38 -17.92 -1.09
CA LEU A 59 19.81 -18.26 0.22
C LEU A 59 18.34 -17.83 0.36
N GLU A 60 17.92 -16.75 -0.29
CA GLU A 60 16.55 -16.26 -0.24
C GLU A 60 15.59 -17.08 -1.10
N LEU A 61 16.07 -17.72 -2.18
CA LEU A 61 15.27 -18.65 -3.01
C LEU A 61 14.69 -19.82 -2.22
N ARG A 62 15.33 -20.24 -1.12
CA ARG A 62 14.79 -21.29 -0.24
C ARG A 62 13.41 -20.94 0.34
N TRP A 63 13.12 -19.64 0.48
CA TRP A 63 11.87 -19.16 1.04
C TRP A 63 10.75 -19.10 -0.01
N PHE A 64 11.10 -19.08 -1.30
CA PHE A 64 10.15 -19.08 -2.39
C PHE A 64 10.69 -19.88 -3.59
N PRO A 65 10.60 -21.21 -3.56
CA PRO A 65 11.23 -22.09 -4.55
C PRO A 65 10.74 -21.85 -5.99
N ASP A 66 9.46 -21.51 -6.15
CA ASP A 66 8.83 -21.27 -7.45
C ASP A 66 9.21 -19.91 -8.06
N TYR A 67 9.95 -19.06 -7.35
CA TYR A 67 10.20 -17.67 -7.75
C TYR A 67 10.86 -17.55 -9.14
N LEU A 68 11.74 -18.49 -9.49
CA LEU A 68 12.43 -18.51 -10.79
C LEU A 68 11.50 -18.83 -11.97
N GLN A 69 10.37 -19.49 -11.71
CA GLN A 69 9.38 -19.85 -12.74
C GLN A 69 8.35 -18.73 -12.98
N LEU A 70 8.42 -17.64 -12.20
CA LEU A 70 7.46 -16.54 -12.29
C LEU A 70 7.81 -15.57 -13.41
N ASN A 71 6.90 -15.41 -14.36
CA ASN A 71 6.92 -14.31 -15.31
C ASN A 71 6.61 -12.97 -14.62
N ILE A 72 6.95 -11.86 -15.27
CA ILE A 72 6.71 -10.49 -14.77
C ILE A 72 5.25 -10.27 -14.35
N LEU A 73 4.29 -10.80 -15.12
CA LEU A 73 2.86 -10.71 -14.79
C LEU A 73 2.51 -11.46 -13.49
N ASN A 74 3.11 -12.63 -13.27
CA ASN A 74 2.89 -13.40 -12.04
C ASN A 74 3.49 -12.66 -10.84
N LYS A 75 4.67 -12.06 -11.01
CA LYS A 75 5.32 -11.23 -9.98
C LYS A 75 4.45 -10.03 -9.61
N LEU A 76 3.93 -9.29 -10.60
CA LEU A 76 2.99 -8.18 -10.35
C LEU A 76 1.73 -8.66 -9.61
N ASN A 77 1.15 -9.77 -10.06
CA ASN A 77 -0.06 -10.34 -9.45
C ASN A 77 0.16 -10.71 -7.98
N ILE A 78 1.31 -11.32 -7.66
CA ILE A 78 1.72 -11.62 -6.28
C ILE A 78 1.80 -10.33 -5.45
N GLY A 79 2.45 -9.28 -5.95
CA GLY A 79 2.56 -7.99 -5.26
C GLY A 79 1.21 -7.35 -4.99
N PHE A 80 0.33 -7.28 -5.99
CA PHE A 80 -1.04 -6.78 -5.82
C PHE A 80 -1.84 -7.62 -4.83
N SER A 81 -1.82 -8.94 -5.00
CA SER A 81 -2.53 -9.87 -4.13
C SER A 81 -2.09 -9.73 -2.69
N HIS A 82 -0.80 -9.49 -2.41
CA HIS A 82 -0.29 -9.31 -1.05
C HIS A 82 -0.84 -8.10 -0.33
N ILE A 83 -0.82 -6.94 -1.00
CA ILE A 83 -1.40 -5.70 -0.47
C ILE A 83 -2.81 -5.94 -0.05
N ILE A 84 -3.57 -6.49 -0.99
CA ILE A 84 -4.99 -6.49 -0.79
C ILE A 84 -5.40 -7.61 0.15
N ASN A 85 -4.62 -8.70 0.16
CA ASN A 85 -4.74 -9.72 1.18
C ASN A 85 -4.52 -9.12 2.58
N ARG A 86 -3.48 -8.28 2.76
CA ARG A 86 -3.22 -7.60 4.04
C ARG A 86 -4.28 -6.55 4.41
N CYS A 87 -4.85 -5.84 3.43
CA CYS A 87 -5.84 -4.79 3.69
C CYS A 87 -7.25 -5.34 3.93
N VAL A 88 -7.60 -6.46 3.31
CA VAL A 88 -8.98 -6.95 3.18
C VAL A 88 -9.17 -8.31 3.86
N THR A 89 -8.41 -9.34 3.50
CA THR A 89 -8.64 -10.71 3.99
C THR A 89 -7.95 -11.02 5.32
N TRP A 90 -6.79 -10.42 5.58
CA TRP A 90 -6.09 -10.44 6.89
C TRP A 90 -6.19 -9.06 7.54
N CYS A 91 -7.40 -8.50 7.53
CA CYS A 91 -7.67 -7.21 8.13
C CYS A 91 -7.49 -7.32 9.65
N ASP A 92 -6.50 -6.63 10.20
CA ASP A 92 -6.32 -6.51 11.64
C ASP A 92 -7.46 -5.66 12.25
N LEU A 93 -7.78 -5.88 13.53
CA LEU A 93 -8.79 -5.08 14.24
C LEU A 93 -8.48 -3.57 14.18
N THR A 94 -7.19 -3.22 14.18
CA THR A 94 -6.70 -1.85 14.03
C THR A 94 -7.09 -1.22 12.68
N THR A 95 -6.98 -1.98 11.59
CA THR A 95 -7.41 -1.53 10.26
C THR A 95 -8.92 -1.40 10.14
N LEU A 96 -9.70 -2.28 10.79
CA LEU A 96 -11.16 -2.13 10.86
C LEU A 96 -11.58 -0.87 11.60
N ILE A 97 -10.98 -0.61 12.76
CA ILE A 97 -11.23 0.61 13.54
C ILE A 97 -10.90 1.85 12.71
N LEU A 98 -9.78 1.84 11.99
CA LEU A 98 -9.39 2.93 11.10
C LEU A 98 -10.44 3.19 10.01
N LEU A 99 -10.91 2.16 9.32
CA LEU A 99 -11.92 2.29 8.27
C LEU A 99 -13.24 2.83 8.84
N GLY A 100 -13.63 2.38 10.03
CA GLY A 100 -14.80 2.88 10.74
C GLY A 100 -14.66 4.36 11.11
N ILE A 101 -13.49 4.77 11.64
CA ILE A 101 -13.19 6.17 11.94
C ILE A 101 -13.33 7.00 10.67
N ILE A 102 -12.69 6.60 9.55
CA ILE A 102 -12.75 7.32 8.27
C ILE A 102 -14.19 7.51 7.78
N ALA A 103 -15.04 6.48 7.89
CA ALA A 103 -16.45 6.60 7.51
C ALA A 103 -17.20 7.62 8.38
N ILE A 104 -16.97 7.60 9.70
CA ILE A 104 -17.52 8.59 10.64
C ILE A 104 -17.00 10.00 10.30
N CYS A 105 -15.72 10.14 9.94
CA CYS A 105 -15.12 11.40 9.52
C CYS A 105 -15.88 12.00 8.33
N VAL A 106 -16.10 11.20 7.29
CA VAL A 106 -16.80 11.63 6.08
C VAL A 106 -18.22 12.08 6.43
N TYR A 107 -18.93 11.33 7.27
CA TYR A 107 -20.26 11.70 7.72
C TYR A 107 -20.29 13.05 8.43
N LEU A 108 -19.42 13.24 9.44
CA LEU A 108 -19.36 14.47 10.24
C LEU A 108 -18.94 15.70 9.41
N LEU A 109 -18.03 15.53 8.46
CA LEU A 109 -17.48 16.63 7.67
C LEU A 109 -18.36 17.02 6.49
N THR A 110 -18.97 16.06 5.80
CA THR A 110 -19.71 16.31 4.55
C THR A 110 -21.22 16.44 4.78
N LYS A 111 -21.76 15.80 5.84
CA LYS A 111 -23.21 15.61 6.08
C LYS A 111 -23.98 15.02 4.88
N ASN A 112 -23.29 14.49 3.88
CA ASN A 112 -23.88 13.97 2.66
C ASN A 112 -24.05 12.45 2.74
N LYS A 113 -25.30 11.98 2.67
CA LYS A 113 -25.63 10.54 2.74
C LYS A 113 -24.91 9.72 1.67
N LYS A 114 -24.80 10.22 0.43
CA LYS A 114 -24.16 9.48 -0.68
C LYS A 114 -22.67 9.25 -0.44
N GLN A 115 -21.96 10.29 0.00
CA GLN A 115 -20.52 10.20 0.30
C GLN A 115 -20.23 9.30 1.49
N THR A 116 -21.11 9.35 2.50
CA THR A 116 -21.03 8.49 3.68
C THR A 116 -21.18 7.02 3.30
N ILE A 117 -22.16 6.68 2.45
CA ILE A 117 -22.37 5.30 1.98
C ILE A 117 -21.12 4.79 1.23
N ILE A 118 -20.54 5.60 0.34
CA ILE A 118 -19.31 5.21 -0.37
C ILE A 118 -18.15 4.97 0.61
N SER A 119 -18.02 5.82 1.63
CA SER A 119 -16.96 5.66 2.66
C SER A 119 -17.14 4.44 3.56
N LEU A 120 -18.35 3.87 3.63
CA LEU A 120 -18.62 2.63 4.37
C LEU A 120 -18.25 1.38 3.56
N ILE A 121 -18.12 1.45 2.24
CA ILE A 121 -17.81 0.29 1.38
C ILE A 121 -16.53 -0.41 1.85
N PRO A 122 -15.38 0.28 2.07
CA PRO A 122 -14.18 -0.37 2.57
C PRO A 122 -14.38 -1.08 3.91
N PHE A 123 -15.13 -0.45 4.84
CA PHE A 123 -15.42 -1.02 6.14
C PHE A 123 -16.28 -2.28 6.05
N ILE A 124 -17.33 -2.27 5.20
CA ILE A 124 -18.22 -3.42 4.98
C ILE A 124 -17.46 -4.59 4.34
N ILE A 125 -16.64 -4.31 3.34
CA ILE A 125 -15.83 -5.34 2.68
C ILE A 125 -14.88 -5.97 3.70
N ALA A 126 -14.11 -5.16 4.42
CA ALA A 126 -13.14 -5.64 5.41
C ALA A 126 -13.82 -6.42 6.56
N SER A 127 -14.96 -5.95 7.07
CA SER A 127 -15.68 -6.64 8.15
C SER A 127 -16.26 -7.96 7.71
N GLY A 128 -16.77 -8.05 6.47
CA GLY A 128 -17.23 -9.29 5.87
C GLY A 128 -16.13 -10.36 5.83
N PHE A 129 -14.93 -10.00 5.40
CA PHE A 129 -13.79 -10.93 5.41
C PHE A 129 -13.30 -11.27 6.81
N TRP A 130 -13.27 -10.30 7.72
CA TRP A 130 -12.89 -10.55 9.10
C TRP A 130 -13.83 -11.56 9.79
N ILE A 131 -15.14 -11.45 9.58
CA ILE A 131 -16.12 -12.43 10.07
C ILE A 131 -15.88 -13.82 9.45
N LEU A 132 -15.56 -13.88 8.16
CA LEU A 132 -15.23 -15.15 7.51
C LEU A 132 -13.99 -15.81 8.13
N THR A 133 -12.99 -15.03 8.58
CA THR A 133 -11.82 -15.59 9.27
C THR A 133 -12.16 -16.17 10.65
N LEU A 134 -13.22 -15.68 11.31
CA LEU A 134 -13.67 -16.19 12.61
C LEU A 134 -14.52 -17.45 12.50
N THR A 135 -15.10 -17.73 11.33
CA THR A 135 -16.06 -18.84 11.12
C THR A 135 -15.41 -20.09 10.52
N ASP A 136 -14.07 -20.13 10.41
CA ASP A 136 -13.29 -21.21 9.78
C ASP A 136 -13.76 -21.61 8.35
N ASN A 137 -14.56 -20.76 7.70
CA ASN A 137 -15.00 -20.94 6.31
C ASN A 137 -13.85 -20.60 5.36
N LEU A 138 -12.87 -21.51 5.32
CA LEU A 138 -11.62 -21.41 4.57
C LEU A 138 -11.84 -21.34 3.06
N THR A 139 -12.99 -21.77 2.53
CA THR A 139 -13.23 -21.85 1.07
C THR A 139 -13.27 -20.47 0.40
N LEU A 140 -13.98 -19.50 0.96
CA LEU A 140 -14.03 -18.11 0.45
C LEU A 140 -12.70 -17.37 0.66
N ILE A 141 -12.03 -17.62 1.78
CA ILE A 141 -10.71 -17.06 2.08
C ILE A 141 -9.65 -17.63 1.13
N GLN A 142 -9.70 -18.93 0.80
CA GLN A 142 -8.81 -19.56 -0.18
C GLN A 142 -9.09 -19.11 -1.61
N ILE A 143 -10.35 -18.80 -1.95
CA ILE A 143 -10.70 -18.21 -3.25
C ILE A 143 -10.09 -16.80 -3.40
N MET A 144 -9.92 -16.07 -2.29
CA MET A 144 -9.44 -14.68 -2.28
C MET A 144 -7.99 -14.46 -1.86
N ASN A 145 -7.38 -15.44 -1.18
CA ASN A 145 -5.93 -15.55 -0.99
C ASN A 145 -5.30 -15.93 -2.33
N ALA A 146 -5.36 -14.98 -3.25
CA ALA A 146 -4.88 -15.19 -4.58
C ALA A 146 -3.36 -15.34 -4.52
N ASN A 147 -2.87 -16.53 -4.86
CA ASN A 147 -1.48 -16.81 -5.24
C ASN A 147 -0.43 -16.90 -4.12
N ILE A 148 -0.81 -16.88 -2.85
CA ILE A 148 0.17 -16.81 -1.75
C ILE A 148 -0.17 -17.85 -0.68
N VAL A 149 0.48 -19.00 -0.76
CA VAL A 149 0.87 -19.71 0.46
C VAL A 149 2.19 -19.07 0.88
N ARG A 150 2.43 -18.93 2.18
CA ARG A 150 3.61 -18.27 2.81
C ARG A 150 4.98 -18.66 2.20
N TYR A 151 5.03 -19.70 1.37
CA TYR A 151 6.22 -20.28 0.72
C TYR A 151 6.01 -20.75 -0.73
N GLY A 152 4.94 -20.38 -1.44
CA GLY A 152 4.66 -20.94 -2.78
C GLY A 152 3.59 -20.25 -3.62
N TYR A 153 3.62 -20.47 -4.93
CA TYR A 153 2.69 -19.91 -5.90
C TYR A 153 1.61 -20.95 -6.24
N VAL A 154 0.36 -20.66 -5.90
CA VAL A 154 -0.76 -21.50 -6.35
C VAL A 154 -1.32 -20.90 -7.63
N PRO A 155 -1.28 -21.61 -8.78
CA PRO A 155 -1.87 -21.12 -10.01
C PRO A 155 -3.38 -21.03 -9.84
N ILE A 156 -3.92 -19.82 -9.93
CA ILE A 156 -5.34 -19.55 -9.80
C ILE A 156 -5.98 -19.39 -11.17
N SER A 157 -7.23 -19.83 -11.30
CA SER A 157 -7.99 -19.62 -12.52
C SER A 157 -8.15 -18.12 -12.80
N ILE A 158 -8.01 -17.72 -14.07
CA ILE A 158 -8.13 -16.33 -14.53
C ILE A 158 -9.41 -15.66 -13.98
N LYS A 159 -10.52 -16.42 -13.91
CA LYS A 159 -11.81 -15.95 -13.36
C LYS A 159 -11.71 -15.49 -11.89
N ARG A 160 -11.02 -16.26 -11.04
CA ARG A 160 -10.82 -15.92 -9.61
C ARG A 160 -9.84 -14.76 -9.43
N MET A 161 -8.82 -14.68 -10.28
CA MET A 161 -7.91 -13.54 -10.31
C MET A 161 -8.65 -12.23 -10.66
N ILE A 162 -9.49 -12.26 -11.70
CA ILE A 162 -10.31 -11.10 -12.08
C ILE A 162 -11.26 -10.71 -10.94
N LEU A 163 -11.96 -11.68 -10.34
CA LEU A 163 -12.90 -11.42 -9.24
C LEU A 163 -12.22 -10.81 -8.01
N SER A 164 -11.06 -11.32 -7.60
CA SER A 164 -10.31 -10.77 -6.47
C SER A 164 -9.85 -9.34 -6.80
N LEU A 165 -9.23 -9.12 -7.95
CA LEU A 165 -8.79 -7.78 -8.38
C LEU A 165 -9.93 -6.76 -8.47
N THR A 166 -11.14 -7.16 -8.87
CA THR A 166 -12.28 -6.22 -8.94
C THR A 166 -12.80 -5.81 -7.56
N ILE A 167 -12.99 -6.76 -6.63
CA ILE A 167 -13.37 -6.46 -5.23
C ILE A 167 -12.33 -5.50 -4.62
N TYR A 168 -11.06 -5.79 -4.89
CA TYR A 168 -9.94 -5.02 -4.40
C TYR A 168 -9.85 -3.61 -5.01
N ALA A 169 -10.13 -3.46 -6.31
CA ALA A 169 -10.21 -2.16 -6.96
C ALA A 169 -11.34 -1.31 -6.38
N ILE A 170 -12.51 -1.92 -6.13
CA ILE A 170 -13.65 -1.23 -5.49
C ILE A 170 -13.26 -0.73 -4.09
N PHE A 171 -12.58 -1.56 -3.29
CA PHE A 171 -12.08 -1.18 -1.96
C PHE A 171 -11.14 0.03 -2.03
N ILE A 172 -10.11 -0.02 -2.89
CA ILE A 172 -9.11 1.06 -2.99
C ILE A 172 -9.75 2.36 -3.49
N ILE A 173 -10.60 2.30 -4.51
CA ILE A 173 -11.26 3.49 -5.07
C ILE A 173 -12.16 4.14 -4.01
N ALA A 174 -12.96 3.35 -3.29
CA ALA A 174 -13.83 3.87 -2.25
C ALA A 174 -13.03 4.47 -1.07
N PHE A 175 -11.90 3.85 -0.72
CA PHE A 175 -10.99 4.37 0.31
C PHE A 175 -10.30 5.68 -0.12
N LEU A 176 -9.83 5.78 -1.36
CA LEU A 176 -9.26 7.03 -1.86
C LEU A 176 -10.34 8.12 -1.93
N TYR A 177 -11.55 7.78 -2.36
CA TYR A 177 -12.67 8.73 -2.40
C TYR A 177 -13.08 9.23 -1.02
N SER A 178 -13.02 8.40 0.02
CA SER A 178 -13.32 8.83 1.39
C SER A 178 -12.28 9.85 1.88
N LEU A 179 -10.99 9.61 1.62
CA LEU A 179 -9.93 10.58 1.89
C LEU A 179 -10.11 11.88 1.10
N TYR A 180 -10.44 11.80 -0.18
CA TYR A 180 -10.78 12.98 -0.98
C TYR A 180 -11.91 13.80 -0.35
N SER A 181 -12.96 13.12 0.11
CA SER A 181 -14.13 13.77 0.71
C SER A 181 -13.79 14.49 2.01
N ILE A 182 -12.88 13.94 2.82
CA ILE A 182 -12.37 14.57 4.05
C ILE A 182 -11.54 15.81 3.71
N TYR A 183 -10.61 15.68 2.76
CA TYR A 183 -9.58 16.70 2.50
C TYR A 183 -9.84 17.57 1.26
N LYS A 184 -11.06 17.56 0.71
CA LYS A 184 -11.43 18.32 -0.50
C LYS A 184 -10.99 19.79 -0.45
N ASN A 185 -11.10 20.41 0.73
CA ASN A 185 -10.80 21.83 0.94
C ASN A 185 -9.35 22.08 1.40
N GLN A 186 -8.57 21.03 1.69
CA GLN A 186 -7.19 21.12 2.18
C GLN A 186 -6.23 20.36 1.25
N LYS A 187 -6.08 20.87 0.02
CA LYS A 187 -5.21 20.25 -1.00
C LYS A 187 -3.76 20.07 -0.53
N SER A 188 -3.25 20.98 0.30
CA SER A 188 -1.91 20.91 0.90
C SER A 188 -1.69 19.66 1.77
N VAL A 189 -2.77 19.06 2.26
CA VAL A 189 -2.77 17.85 3.10
C VAL A 189 -3.10 16.60 2.27
N LEU A 190 -4.07 16.71 1.36
CA LEU A 190 -4.52 15.60 0.51
C LEU A 190 -3.37 15.03 -0.34
N TRP A 191 -2.60 15.89 -1.01
CA TRP A 191 -1.53 15.45 -1.92
C TRP A 191 -0.40 14.68 -1.22
N PRO A 192 0.12 15.13 -0.06
CA PRO A 192 1.05 14.32 0.74
C PRO A 192 0.51 12.95 1.13
N ILE A 193 -0.76 12.87 1.59
CA ILE A 193 -1.37 11.58 2.00
C ILE A 193 -1.41 10.63 0.81
N TYR A 194 -1.90 11.09 -0.35
CA TYR A 194 -1.92 10.29 -1.57
C TYR A 194 -0.53 9.85 -2.02
N SER A 195 0.47 10.72 -1.88
CA SER A 195 1.85 10.40 -2.24
C SER A 195 2.42 9.30 -1.34
N ILE A 196 2.18 9.37 -0.02
CA ILE A 196 2.63 8.34 0.93
C ILE A 196 1.91 7.02 0.69
N MET A 197 0.60 7.07 0.43
CA MET A 197 -0.17 5.88 0.08
C MET A 197 0.32 5.25 -1.23
N PHE A 198 0.60 6.05 -2.25
CA PHE A 198 1.16 5.57 -3.51
C PHE A 198 2.52 4.90 -3.29
N VAL A 199 3.41 5.50 -2.48
CA VAL A 199 4.67 4.87 -2.08
C VAL A 199 4.43 3.54 -1.35
N GLY A 200 3.46 3.50 -0.44
CA GLY A 200 3.09 2.29 0.30
C GLY A 200 2.55 1.16 -0.59
N PHE A 201 1.74 1.50 -1.59
CA PHE A 201 1.28 0.55 -2.61
C PHE A 201 2.41 0.11 -3.55
N ALA A 202 3.27 1.04 -3.99
CA ALA A 202 4.40 0.71 -4.85
C ALA A 202 5.42 -0.21 -4.13
N SER A 203 5.71 0.04 -2.85
CA SER A 203 6.65 -0.77 -2.07
C SER A 203 6.19 -2.19 -1.87
N THR A 204 4.88 -2.40 -1.82
CA THR A 204 4.27 -3.71 -1.63
C THR A 204 4.03 -4.44 -2.95
N ILE A 205 3.87 -3.74 -4.09
CA ILE A 205 3.95 -4.36 -5.42
C ILE A 205 5.37 -4.89 -5.68
N MET A 206 6.40 -4.14 -5.25
CA MET A 206 7.79 -4.56 -5.35
C MET A 206 8.10 -5.86 -4.60
N PHE A 207 7.23 -6.31 -3.69
CA PHE A 207 7.33 -7.63 -3.06
C PHE A 207 7.43 -8.75 -4.10
N GLY A 208 6.59 -8.72 -5.14
CA GLY A 208 6.56 -9.77 -6.15
C GLY A 208 7.88 -9.92 -6.91
N PHE A 209 8.75 -8.92 -6.81
CA PHE A 209 10.08 -8.90 -7.41
C PHE A 209 11.18 -9.37 -6.46
N THR A 210 10.87 -9.95 -5.30
CA THR A 210 11.89 -10.44 -4.38
C THR A 210 11.50 -11.78 -3.75
N PRO A 211 12.43 -12.77 -3.71
CA PRO A 211 12.14 -14.10 -3.17
C PRO A 211 12.04 -14.15 -1.64
N SER A 212 12.48 -13.11 -0.93
CA SER A 212 12.49 -13.07 0.53
C SER A 212 11.10 -12.85 1.14
N THR A 213 10.48 -13.92 1.63
CA THR A 213 9.18 -13.87 2.35
C THR A 213 9.26 -13.40 3.82
N PRO A 214 10.35 -13.59 4.61
CA PRO A 214 10.37 -13.16 6.02
C PRO A 214 10.55 -11.64 6.20
N SER A 215 11.13 -10.94 5.22
CA SER A 215 11.38 -9.50 5.27
C SER A 215 10.18 -8.65 4.86
N MET A 216 9.08 -9.28 4.45
CA MET A 216 7.92 -8.64 3.83
C MET A 216 7.20 -7.66 4.73
N GLU A 217 7.12 -7.92 6.04
CA GLU A 217 6.39 -7.07 6.98
C GLU A 217 6.94 -5.63 7.02
N ARG A 218 8.24 -5.47 6.76
CA ARG A 218 8.92 -4.17 6.70
C ARG A 218 8.44 -3.28 5.55
N MET A 219 7.87 -3.85 4.49
CA MET A 219 7.39 -3.09 3.34
C MET A 219 6.02 -2.43 3.59
N TYR A 220 5.25 -2.95 4.55
CA TYR A 220 3.96 -2.36 4.94
C TYR A 220 4.12 -1.13 5.85
N ILE A 221 5.33 -0.88 6.37
CA ILE A 221 5.62 0.27 7.25
C ILE A 221 5.14 1.58 6.64
N PHE A 222 5.34 1.80 5.35
CA PHE A 222 4.91 3.04 4.67
C PHE A 222 3.40 3.15 4.54
N PHE A 223 2.72 2.01 4.32
CA PHE A 223 1.26 1.95 4.32
C PHE A 223 0.70 2.29 5.72
N TYR A 224 1.28 1.72 6.78
CA TYR A 224 0.88 2.02 8.16
C TYR A 224 1.19 3.47 8.54
N TYR A 225 2.34 4.03 8.14
CA TYR A 225 2.65 5.44 8.37
C TYR A 225 1.71 6.40 7.62
N GLY A 226 1.32 6.08 6.39
CA GLY A 226 0.32 6.85 5.65
C GLY A 226 -1.03 6.89 6.36
N ASN A 227 -1.46 5.73 6.87
CA ASN A 227 -2.68 5.61 7.67
C ASN A 227 -2.59 6.38 8.99
N MET A 228 -1.49 6.26 9.73
CA MET A 228 -1.26 7.02 10.97
C MET A 228 -1.29 8.54 10.74
N LEU A 229 -0.64 9.02 9.68
CA LEU A 229 -0.67 10.44 9.33
C LEU A 229 -2.08 10.90 8.97
N ALA A 230 -2.85 10.10 8.24
CA ALA A 230 -4.25 10.40 7.93
C ALA A 230 -5.10 10.54 9.21
N ILE A 231 -4.87 9.69 10.22
CA ILE A 231 -5.56 9.77 11.53
C ILE A 231 -5.12 11.00 12.32
N LEU A 232 -3.81 11.24 12.46
CA LEU A 232 -3.27 12.34 13.26
C LEU A 232 -3.73 13.71 12.73
N ILE A 233 -3.72 13.84 11.41
CA ILE A 233 -4.17 15.07 10.74
C ILE A 233 -5.70 15.23 10.86
N PHE A 234 -6.46 14.12 10.83
CA PHE A 234 -7.88 14.17 11.10
C PHE A 234 -8.20 14.62 12.54
N ILE A 235 -7.49 14.08 13.54
CA ILE A 235 -7.62 14.53 14.95
C ILE A 235 -7.36 16.03 15.05
N LYS A 236 -6.30 16.52 14.39
CA LYS A 236 -5.99 17.94 14.32
C LYS A 236 -7.16 18.76 13.74
N GLN A 237 -7.78 18.30 12.64
CA GLN A 237 -8.92 19.00 12.03
C GLN A 237 -10.16 19.05 12.92
N ILE A 238 -10.48 17.97 13.66
CA ILE A 238 -11.60 18.01 14.62
C ILE A 238 -11.33 19.06 15.69
N ILE A 239 -10.11 19.05 16.26
CA ILE A 239 -9.72 19.98 17.32
C ILE A 239 -9.81 21.43 16.80
N GLU A 240 -9.26 21.72 15.63
CA GLU A 240 -9.31 23.06 15.04
C GLU A 240 -10.73 23.51 14.69
N LYS A 241 -11.63 22.60 14.27
CA LYS A 241 -13.04 22.92 14.06
C LYS A 241 -13.78 23.22 15.37
N ARG A 242 -13.50 22.46 16.45
CA ARG A 242 -14.07 22.71 17.78
C ARG A 242 -13.62 24.04 18.39
N ILE A 243 -12.43 24.53 18.03
CA ILE A 243 -11.92 25.83 18.53
C ILE A 243 -12.62 27.02 17.85
N LYS A 244 -13.26 26.81 16.69
CA LYS A 244 -13.95 27.87 15.93
C LYS A 244 -15.47 27.92 16.17
N THR A 245 -15.99 27.10 17.08
CA THR A 245 -17.40 27.07 17.51
C THR A 245 -17.47 27.40 18.98
#